data_AF-A0A6M4GZI2-F1
#
_entry.id   AF-A0A6M4GZI2-F1
#
_cell.length_a   1.000
_cell.length_b   1.000
_cell.length_c   1.000
_cell.angle_alpha   90.00
_cell.angle_beta   90.00
_cell.angle_gamma   90.00
#
_symmetry.space_group_name_H-M   'P 1'
#
loop_
_entity.id
_entity.type
_entity.pdbx_description
1 polymer ?
#
loop_
_entity_poly.entity_id
_entity_poly.type
_entity_poly.pdbx_seq_one_letter_code
_entity_poly.pdbx_strand_id
1 'polypeptide(L)'
;MFFQRLSALFVVFLSIVSCGSAAAEPAVSKPKLSILPPLAAVAVEPAIAPPGTARKIIVAGMWPNSCVPTGAKLGLPPSYARTQAIGILLSEQQTFQACFSAFAPYRFELDYTPEAVGQVEVLVMTNQASPITSGWMITATAEKPKAFHDVSGTWFDPATAGSGLMISHDYGNNDDVFATWHVYDPATGATRWYWIQQGDWKVNGLVWEGFMFESTATPSSCAAPCAMPLSNVIFQGSVRLTFSPSFVHGNLDATMDFTPNNGTQRRASNLQRFIPRRLVIQ
;
A
#
# COMPACT_ATOMS: atom_id res chain seq x y z
N MET A 1 -88.43 -11.09 -24.45
CA MET A 1 -88.16 -11.86 -25.68
C MET A 1 -87.24 -13.01 -25.31
N PHE A 2 -87.68 -14.22 -25.62
CA PHE A 2 -87.15 -15.51 -25.21
C PHE A 2 -86.51 -16.21 -26.43
N PHE A 3 -85.67 -17.22 -26.16
CA PHE A 3 -85.33 -18.41 -26.97
C PHE A 3 -83.98 -18.56 -27.73
N GLN A 4 -83.21 -19.55 -27.22
CA GLN A 4 -82.69 -20.80 -27.84
C GLN A 4 -81.52 -20.88 -28.86
N ARG A 5 -80.49 -21.63 -28.40
CA ARG A 5 -79.78 -22.82 -28.97
C ARG A 5 -79.28 -22.86 -30.43
N LEU A 6 -78.03 -23.30 -30.61
CA LEU A 6 -77.56 -24.57 -31.26
C LEU A 6 -76.01 -24.62 -31.18
N SER A 7 -75.37 -25.59 -30.51
CA SER A 7 -74.85 -26.89 -31.02
C SER A 7 -74.00 -26.85 -32.30
N ALA A 8 -72.71 -27.22 -32.23
CA ALA A 8 -72.15 -28.43 -32.85
C ALA A 8 -70.60 -28.49 -32.80
N LEU A 9 -70.11 -29.69 -32.50
CA LEU A 9 -68.73 -30.19 -32.58
C LEU A 9 -68.26 -30.31 -34.05
N PHE A 10 -66.98 -30.07 -34.34
CA PHE A 10 -66.25 -30.80 -35.38
C PHE A 10 -64.75 -30.87 -35.07
N VAL A 11 -64.17 -32.02 -35.37
CA VAL A 11 -62.86 -32.52 -34.96
C VAL A 11 -61.86 -32.31 -36.12
N VAL A 12 -60.55 -32.28 -35.80
CA VAL A 12 -59.46 -33.00 -36.49
C VAL A 12 -58.26 -32.15 -37.03
N PHE A 13 -57.07 -32.56 -36.56
CA PHE A 13 -55.71 -32.63 -37.13
C PHE A 13 -54.66 -31.49 -37.06
N LEU A 14 -53.61 -31.85 -36.29
CA LEU A 14 -52.18 -31.92 -36.63
C LEU A 14 -51.38 -30.62 -36.75
N SER A 15 -50.41 -30.46 -35.84
CA SER A 15 -49.06 -29.97 -36.17
C SER A 15 -48.06 -30.40 -35.10
N ILE A 16 -47.13 -31.24 -35.52
CA ILE A 16 -45.96 -31.70 -34.79
C ILE A 16 -44.97 -30.53 -34.77
N VAL A 17 -44.66 -29.97 -33.60
CA VAL A 17 -43.52 -29.05 -33.45
C VAL A 17 -42.42 -29.76 -32.67
N SER A 18 -41.35 -29.97 -33.40
CA SER A 18 -40.04 -30.47 -32.99
C SER A 18 -39.56 -29.88 -31.66
N CYS A 19 -39.16 -30.76 -30.75
CA CYS A 19 -38.47 -30.44 -29.52
C CYS A 19 -37.06 -29.95 -29.87
N GLY A 20 -36.86 -28.63 -29.90
CA GLY A 20 -35.55 -28.02 -29.97
C GLY A 20 -34.85 -28.15 -28.62
N SER A 21 -34.00 -29.16 -28.47
CA SER A 21 -33.08 -29.31 -27.33
C SER A 21 -32.04 -28.19 -27.37
N ALA A 22 -32.35 -27.04 -26.77
CA ALA A 22 -31.32 -26.09 -26.37
C ALA A 22 -30.55 -26.73 -25.21
N ALA A 23 -29.43 -27.38 -25.54
CA ALA A 23 -28.44 -27.79 -24.57
C ALA A 23 -27.99 -26.53 -23.81
N ALA A 24 -28.40 -26.42 -22.54
CA ALA A 24 -27.84 -25.44 -21.63
C ALA A 24 -26.36 -25.79 -21.45
N GLU A 25 -25.48 -24.97 -22.01
CA GLU A 25 -24.06 -25.05 -21.71
C GLU A 25 -23.88 -24.90 -20.19
N PRO A 26 -23.11 -25.79 -19.53
CA PRO A 26 -22.83 -25.62 -18.11
C PRO A 26 -22.05 -24.33 -17.92
N ALA A 27 -22.61 -23.42 -17.12
CA ALA A 27 -21.92 -22.21 -16.70
C ALA A 27 -20.62 -22.61 -16.01
N VAL A 28 -19.50 -22.47 -16.74
CA VAL A 28 -18.16 -22.60 -16.18
C VAL A 28 -18.01 -21.47 -15.17
N SER A 29 -18.17 -21.79 -13.88
CA SER A 29 -17.94 -20.83 -12.81
C SER A 29 -16.46 -20.43 -12.90
N LYS A 30 -16.20 -19.20 -13.35
CA LYS A 30 -14.85 -18.63 -13.30
C LYS A 30 -14.38 -18.74 -11.85
N PRO A 31 -13.17 -19.27 -11.57
CA PRO A 31 -12.67 -19.33 -10.21
C PRO A 31 -12.61 -17.90 -9.68
N LYS A 32 -13.53 -17.59 -8.76
CA LYS A 32 -13.49 -16.35 -8.00
C LYS A 32 -12.29 -16.49 -7.09
N LEU A 33 -11.22 -15.72 -7.34
CA LEU A 33 -10.14 -15.57 -6.38
C LEU A 33 -10.76 -15.12 -5.06
N SER A 34 -10.88 -16.04 -4.11
CA SER A 34 -11.19 -15.71 -2.72
C SER A 34 -9.86 -15.38 -2.09
N ILE A 35 -9.64 -14.11 -1.77
CA ILE A 35 -8.51 -13.70 -0.95
C ILE A 35 -8.70 -14.38 0.40
N LEU A 36 -7.78 -15.27 0.76
CA LEU A 36 -7.76 -15.85 2.10
C LEU A 36 -7.61 -14.71 3.11
N PRO A 37 -8.39 -14.70 4.20
CA PRO A 37 -8.24 -13.68 5.23
C PRO A 37 -6.82 -13.73 5.81
N PRO A 38 -6.26 -12.58 6.24
CA PRO A 38 -4.90 -12.53 6.74
C PRO A 38 -4.77 -13.36 8.03
N LEU A 39 -3.65 -14.09 8.13
CA LEU A 39 -3.30 -14.86 9.33
C LEU A 39 -3.14 -13.97 10.56
N ALA A 40 -2.65 -12.75 10.36
CA ALA A 40 -2.47 -11.74 11.38
C ALA A 40 -2.42 -10.34 10.74
N ALA A 41 -2.91 -9.36 11.48
CA ALA A 41 -2.77 -7.94 11.23
C ALA A 41 -2.36 -7.26 12.55
N VAL A 42 -1.56 -6.20 12.44
CA VAL A 42 -1.13 -5.38 13.57
C VAL A 42 -1.72 -3.99 13.41
N ALA A 43 -2.34 -3.48 14.48
CA ALA A 43 -2.73 -2.09 14.60
C ALA A 43 -2.14 -1.52 15.90
N VAL A 44 -1.89 -0.22 15.93
CA VAL A 44 -1.36 0.49 17.09
C VAL A 44 -2.22 1.72 17.35
N GLU A 45 -2.69 1.86 18.59
CA GLU A 45 -3.55 2.97 19.01
C GLU A 45 -2.94 3.72 20.22
N PRO A 46 -2.77 5.05 20.16
CA PRO A 46 -2.83 5.86 18.95
C PRO A 46 -1.71 5.47 17.98
N ALA A 47 -1.89 5.72 16.67
CA ALA A 47 -0.89 5.34 15.68
C ALA A 47 0.38 6.24 15.70
N ILE A 48 0.22 7.52 16.09
CA ILE A 48 1.30 8.49 16.36
C ILE A 48 1.04 9.18 17.70
N ALA A 49 2.09 9.47 18.48
CA ALA A 49 2.08 10.25 19.72
C ALA A 49 3.54 10.44 20.20
N PRO A 50 3.79 11.36 21.14
CA PRO A 50 5.13 11.59 21.68
C PRO A 50 5.63 10.42 22.54
N PRO A 51 6.95 10.38 22.80
CA PRO A 51 7.53 9.45 23.78
C PRO A 51 6.84 9.52 25.14
N GLY A 52 6.81 8.41 25.87
CA GLY A 52 6.15 8.28 27.16
C GLY A 52 4.63 8.09 27.09
N THR A 53 4.05 8.06 25.88
CA THR A 53 2.62 7.80 25.69
C THR A 53 2.36 6.30 25.55
N ALA A 54 1.56 5.72 26.45
CA ALA A 54 1.16 4.32 26.38
C ALA A 54 0.40 4.02 25.07
N ARG A 55 0.77 2.91 24.43
CA ARG A 55 0.16 2.39 23.19
C ARG A 55 -0.51 1.08 23.44
N LYS A 56 -1.67 0.91 22.82
CA LYS A 56 -2.32 -0.37 22.67
C LYS A 56 -1.94 -0.95 21.32
N ILE A 57 -1.16 -2.03 21.34
CA ILE A 57 -0.87 -2.85 20.15
C ILE A 57 -1.95 -3.92 20.05
N ILE A 58 -2.68 -3.92 18.95
CA ILE A 58 -3.75 -4.87 18.66
C ILE A 58 -3.23 -5.86 17.62
N VAL A 59 -3.25 -7.15 17.96
CA VAL A 59 -2.91 -8.24 17.03
C VAL A 59 -4.15 -9.09 16.82
N ALA A 60 -4.63 -9.17 15.59
CA ALA A 60 -5.85 -9.90 15.27
C ALA A 60 -5.77 -10.53 13.88
N GLY A 61 -6.51 -11.60 13.65
CA GLY A 61 -6.53 -12.27 12.35
C GLY A 61 -7.40 -13.52 12.34
N MET A 62 -7.25 -14.31 11.28
CA MET A 62 -7.89 -15.61 11.14
C MET A 62 -6.84 -16.71 11.22
N TRP A 63 -6.92 -17.55 12.24
CA TRP A 63 -6.04 -18.71 12.36
C TRP A 63 -6.50 -19.83 11.42
N PRO A 64 -5.60 -20.58 10.75
CA PRO A 64 -5.98 -21.60 9.75
C PRO A 64 -6.81 -22.76 10.27
N ASN A 65 -6.75 -23.00 11.58
CA ASN A 65 -7.40 -24.12 12.23
C ASN A 65 -8.03 -23.68 13.56
N SER A 66 -8.81 -24.57 14.18
CA SER A 66 -9.50 -24.29 15.43
C SER A 66 -8.58 -24.14 16.64
N CYS A 67 -7.28 -24.40 16.52
CA CYS A 67 -6.30 -24.22 17.58
C CYS A 67 -5.70 -22.82 17.54
N VAL A 68 -6.56 -21.83 17.79
CA VAL A 68 -6.14 -20.44 17.87
C VAL A 68 -5.07 -20.25 18.96
N PRO A 69 -4.19 -19.26 18.81
CA PRO A 69 -3.30 -18.87 19.90
C PRO A 69 -4.14 -18.51 21.13
N THR A 70 -3.60 -18.79 22.31
CA THR A 70 -4.29 -18.57 23.60
C THR A 70 -3.72 -17.39 24.39
N GLY A 71 -2.61 -16.83 23.92
CA GLY A 71 -2.03 -15.63 24.49
C GLY A 71 -1.10 -14.96 23.51
N ALA A 72 -0.78 -13.71 23.79
CA ALA A 72 0.29 -12.97 23.15
C ALA A 72 1.17 -12.37 24.24
N LYS A 73 2.49 -12.33 24.02
CA LYS A 73 3.42 -11.68 24.93
C LYS A 73 4.46 -10.90 24.15
N LEU A 74 4.90 -9.78 24.72
CA LEU A 74 6.07 -9.07 24.21
C LEU A 74 7.31 -9.93 24.44
N GLY A 75 8.18 -9.98 23.44
CA GLY A 75 9.45 -10.70 23.47
C GLY A 75 10.46 -10.04 22.54
N LEU A 76 11.74 -10.29 22.80
CA LEU A 76 12.78 -9.94 21.83
C LEU A 76 12.68 -10.91 20.65
N PRO A 77 12.65 -10.45 19.40
CA PRO A 77 12.59 -11.35 18.26
C PRO A 77 13.95 -12.07 18.17
N PRO A 78 14.01 -13.38 18.47
CA PRO A 78 15.29 -14.07 18.50
C PRO A 78 15.87 -14.05 17.09
N SER A 79 17.15 -13.68 16.96
CA SER A 79 17.87 -13.57 15.67
C SER A 79 17.43 -12.44 14.71
N TYR A 80 16.48 -11.58 15.08
CA TYR A 80 16.11 -10.41 14.26
C TYR A 80 17.05 -9.25 14.57
N ALA A 81 18.06 -9.07 13.73
CA ALA A 81 19.15 -8.11 13.91
C ALA A 81 18.76 -6.64 13.59
N ARG A 82 17.47 -6.29 13.47
CA ARG A 82 17.07 -4.89 13.40
C ARG A 82 17.04 -4.32 14.81
N THR A 83 17.87 -3.30 15.05
CA THR A 83 18.05 -2.60 16.33
C THR A 83 16.81 -1.91 16.88
N GLN A 84 15.67 -1.95 16.17
CA GLN A 84 14.43 -1.24 16.52
C GLN A 84 13.18 -2.10 16.24
N ALA A 85 13.18 -3.36 16.67
CA ALA A 85 12.03 -4.25 16.54
C ALA A 85 11.52 -4.76 17.91
N ILE A 86 10.21 -4.78 18.08
CA ILE A 86 9.50 -5.42 19.19
C ILE A 86 8.87 -6.70 18.66
N GLY A 87 9.17 -7.83 19.29
CA GLY A 87 8.54 -9.10 18.99
C GLY A 87 7.24 -9.29 19.78
N ILE A 88 6.21 -9.81 19.12
CA ILE A 88 5.00 -10.33 19.76
C ILE A 88 4.94 -11.82 19.49
N LEU A 89 5.07 -12.62 20.55
CA LEU A 89 5.04 -14.07 20.47
C LEU A 89 3.61 -14.57 20.76
N LEU A 90 2.99 -15.17 19.74
CA LEU A 90 1.71 -15.86 19.88
C LEU A 90 1.93 -17.22 20.54
N SER A 91 1.19 -17.47 21.61
CA SER A 91 1.26 -18.71 22.39
C SER A 91 0.26 -19.72 21.84
N GLU A 92 0.74 -20.57 20.94
CA GLU A 92 -0.04 -21.68 20.40
C GLU A 92 -0.16 -22.80 21.42
N GLN A 93 -1.34 -23.40 21.56
CA GLN A 93 -1.49 -24.58 22.39
C GLN A 93 -0.87 -25.79 21.71
N GLN A 94 0.10 -26.41 22.36
CA GLN A 94 0.53 -27.76 22.01
C GLN A 94 -0.51 -28.74 22.55
N THR A 95 -1.48 -29.08 21.70
CA THR A 95 -2.51 -30.08 22.02
C THR A 95 -2.22 -31.38 21.28
N PHE A 96 -2.47 -32.51 21.95
CA PHE A 96 -2.46 -33.83 21.32
C PHE A 96 -3.75 -34.14 20.56
N GLN A 97 -4.76 -33.25 20.64
CA GLN A 97 -5.99 -33.37 19.86
C GLN A 97 -5.82 -32.70 18.49
N ALA A 98 -6.32 -33.35 17.43
CA ALA A 98 -6.30 -32.79 16.10
C ALA A 98 -7.17 -31.52 16.05
N CYS A 99 -6.60 -30.42 15.57
CA CYS A 99 -7.34 -29.19 15.28
C CYS A 99 -8.28 -29.42 14.10
N PHE A 100 -9.50 -28.89 14.17
CA PHE A 100 -10.38 -28.86 13.00
C PHE A 100 -9.84 -27.89 11.96
N SER A 101 -9.96 -28.24 10.68
CA SER A 101 -9.64 -27.38 9.55
C SER A 101 -10.71 -26.31 9.34
N ALA A 102 -10.87 -25.44 10.33
CA ALA A 102 -11.81 -24.33 10.33
C ALA A 102 -11.08 -23.04 10.73
N PHE A 103 -11.25 -22.00 9.92
CA PHE A 103 -10.67 -20.69 10.22
C PHE A 103 -11.32 -20.11 11.48
N ALA A 104 -10.52 -19.76 12.47
CA ALA A 104 -11.00 -19.24 13.75
C ALA A 104 -10.40 -17.85 14.02
N PRO A 105 -11.23 -16.83 14.33
CA PRO A 105 -10.74 -15.49 14.62
C PRO A 105 -10.04 -15.45 15.98
N TYR A 106 -9.05 -14.58 16.11
CA TYR A 106 -8.42 -14.26 17.40
C TYR A 106 -8.07 -12.76 17.47
N ARG A 107 -7.94 -12.26 18.70
CA ARG A 107 -7.55 -10.88 19.00
C ARG A 107 -6.82 -10.80 20.34
N PHE A 108 -5.71 -10.08 20.36
CA PHE A 108 -4.96 -9.73 21.55
C PHE A 108 -4.67 -8.24 21.59
N GLU A 109 -4.60 -7.70 22.79
CA GLU A 109 -4.23 -6.31 23.05
C GLU A 109 -3.06 -6.31 24.04
N LEU A 110 -2.00 -5.60 23.69
CA LEU A 110 -0.77 -5.50 24.46
C LEU A 110 -0.45 -4.03 24.66
N ASP A 111 -0.05 -3.66 25.88
CA ASP A 111 0.38 -2.31 26.17
C ASP A 111 1.89 -2.16 26.03
N TYR A 112 2.33 -1.08 25.38
CA TYR A 112 3.74 -0.74 25.23
C TYR A 112 3.92 0.77 25.27
N THR A 113 4.95 1.25 25.95
CA THR A 113 5.25 2.69 26.06
C THR A 113 6.63 2.98 25.48
N PRO A 114 6.72 3.58 24.28
CA PRO A 114 8.00 3.98 23.70
C PRO A 114 8.64 5.12 24.49
N GLU A 115 9.95 5.04 24.77
CA GLU A 115 10.68 6.07 25.52
C GLU A 115 11.43 7.07 24.62
N ALA A 116 11.64 6.72 23.35
CA ALA A 116 12.41 7.51 22.40
C ALA A 116 11.62 7.80 21.11
N VAL A 117 11.94 8.93 20.48
CA VAL A 117 11.47 9.26 19.13
C VAL A 117 12.05 8.26 18.15
N GLY A 118 11.23 7.76 17.24
CA GLY A 118 11.62 6.77 16.25
C GLY A 118 10.43 5.99 15.70
N GLN A 119 10.74 5.11 14.76
CA GLN A 119 9.80 4.15 14.21
C GLN A 119 10.25 2.76 14.64
N VAL A 120 9.36 2.01 15.26
CA VAL A 120 9.66 0.67 15.78
C VAL A 120 8.85 -0.34 15.01
N GLU A 121 9.52 -1.37 14.47
CA GLU A 121 8.84 -2.48 13.82
C GLU A 121 8.19 -3.36 14.89
N VAL A 122 6.91 -3.65 14.73
CA VAL A 122 6.17 -4.60 15.57
C VAL A 122 6.05 -5.89 14.79
N LEU A 123 6.84 -6.90 15.15
CA LEU A 123 6.90 -8.19 14.47
C LEU A 123 6.08 -9.23 15.24
N VAL A 124 5.07 -9.81 14.59
CA VAL A 124 4.28 -10.90 15.17
C VAL A 124 4.87 -12.23 14.74
N MET A 125 5.12 -13.11 15.70
CA MET A 125 5.72 -14.41 15.48
C MET A 125 4.93 -15.52 16.19
N THR A 126 5.10 -16.74 15.69
CA THR A 126 4.73 -17.97 16.42
C THR A 126 5.66 -18.19 17.61
N ASN A 127 5.28 -19.12 18.50
CA ASN A 127 6.17 -19.61 19.56
C ASN A 127 7.43 -20.34 19.02
N GLN A 128 7.46 -20.69 17.73
CA GLN A 128 8.62 -21.21 17.01
C GLN A 128 9.49 -20.10 16.37
N ALA A 129 9.28 -18.84 16.74
CA ALA A 129 9.98 -17.67 16.19
C ALA A 129 9.85 -17.47 14.67
N SER A 130 8.77 -17.99 14.07
CA SER A 130 8.47 -17.76 12.66
C SER A 130 7.67 -16.45 12.50
N PRO A 131 8.14 -15.47 11.70
CA PRO A 131 7.41 -14.22 11.48
C PRO A 131 6.14 -14.47 10.66
N ILE A 132 5.01 -13.94 11.13
CA ILE A 132 3.70 -14.05 10.48
C ILE A 132 3.38 -12.74 9.76
N THR A 133 3.57 -11.62 10.43
CA THR A 133 3.27 -10.28 9.92
C THR A 133 4.10 -9.24 10.67
N SER A 134 4.19 -8.03 10.13
CA SER A 134 4.74 -6.89 10.84
C SER A 134 3.88 -5.64 10.65
N GLY A 135 4.04 -4.72 11.58
CA GLY A 135 3.48 -3.37 11.52
C GLY A 135 4.49 -2.37 12.05
N TRP A 136 4.12 -1.10 12.08
CA TRP A 136 4.99 -0.03 12.55
C TRP A 136 4.32 0.76 13.65
N MET A 137 5.10 1.09 14.67
CA MET A 137 4.74 2.00 15.73
C MET A 137 5.57 3.28 15.58
N ILE A 138 4.89 4.42 15.49
CA ILE A 138 5.55 5.70 15.22
C ILE A 138 5.50 6.57 16.47
N THR A 139 6.69 6.95 16.94
CA THR A 139 6.87 7.87 18.06
C THR A 139 7.52 9.15 17.53
N ALA A 140 6.80 10.25 17.58
CA ALA A 140 7.21 11.52 16.97
C ALA A 140 6.86 12.70 17.88
N THR A 141 7.62 13.79 17.77
CA THR A 141 7.30 15.08 18.42
C THR A 141 7.12 16.16 17.36
N ALA A 142 6.71 17.36 17.77
CA ALA A 142 6.59 18.50 16.85
C ALA A 142 7.96 18.90 16.26
N GLU A 143 9.04 18.73 17.02
CA GLU A 143 10.42 19.07 16.65
C GLU A 143 11.10 17.97 15.83
N LYS A 144 10.62 16.72 15.97
CA LYS A 144 11.12 15.55 15.25
C LYS A 144 9.95 14.75 14.67
N PRO A 145 9.25 15.30 13.66
CA PRO A 145 8.18 14.61 12.97
C PRO A 145 8.69 13.38 12.22
N LYS A 146 7.80 12.42 11.98
CA LYS A 146 8.08 11.18 11.25
C LYS A 146 6.96 10.86 10.26
N ALA A 147 7.29 10.16 9.18
CA ALA A 147 6.34 9.69 8.20
C ALA A 147 5.27 8.80 8.85
N PHE A 148 4.03 8.96 8.41
CA PHE A 148 2.93 8.10 8.86
C PHE A 148 2.88 6.76 8.13
N HIS A 149 3.40 6.71 6.91
CA HIS A 149 3.37 5.56 6.04
C HIS A 149 4.68 5.44 5.26
N ASP A 150 5.00 4.22 4.84
CA ASP A 150 6.02 4.04 3.81
C ASP A 150 5.53 4.63 2.48
N VAL A 151 6.19 5.70 2.06
CA VAL A 151 5.93 6.41 0.82
C VAL A 151 6.84 5.97 -0.33
N SER A 152 7.52 4.82 -0.25
CA SER A 152 8.34 4.27 -1.35
C SER A 152 7.50 3.81 -2.55
N GLY A 153 8.02 3.89 -3.77
CA GLY A 153 7.34 3.38 -4.96
C GLY A 153 7.45 4.26 -6.20
N THR A 154 6.43 4.21 -7.05
CA THR A 154 6.33 5.00 -8.27
C THR A 154 4.94 5.63 -8.40
N TRP A 155 4.87 6.84 -8.93
CA TRP A 155 3.65 7.60 -9.17
C TRP A 155 3.68 8.17 -10.58
N PHE A 156 2.51 8.35 -11.17
CA PHE A 156 2.36 9.02 -12.46
C PHE A 156 1.44 10.24 -12.32
N ASP A 157 1.62 11.21 -13.23
CA ASP A 157 0.70 12.32 -13.38
C ASP A 157 -0.35 11.98 -14.45
N PRO A 158 -1.64 11.83 -14.09
CA PRO A 158 -2.68 11.57 -15.07
C PRO A 158 -2.88 12.74 -16.06
N ALA A 159 -2.44 13.96 -15.72
CA ALA A 159 -2.56 15.12 -16.59
C ALA A 159 -1.45 15.21 -17.66
N THR A 160 -0.31 14.53 -17.46
CA THR A 160 0.81 14.57 -18.41
C THR A 160 1.35 13.17 -18.69
N ALA A 161 1.07 12.65 -19.88
CA ALA A 161 1.59 11.37 -20.33
C ALA A 161 3.13 11.37 -20.36
N GLY A 162 3.75 10.39 -19.71
CA GLY A 162 5.21 10.23 -19.67
C GLY A 162 5.91 10.92 -18.49
N SER A 163 5.20 11.68 -17.65
CA SER A 163 5.76 12.23 -16.41
C SER A 163 5.50 11.32 -15.22
N GLY A 164 6.46 11.21 -14.32
CA GLY A 164 6.35 10.32 -13.16
C GLY A 164 7.37 10.57 -12.07
N LEU A 165 6.96 10.23 -10.84
CA LEU A 165 7.75 10.33 -9.61
C LEU A 165 8.17 8.93 -9.20
N MET A 166 9.41 8.78 -8.76
CA MET A 166 9.86 7.60 -8.06
C MET A 166 10.39 8.05 -6.71
N ILE A 167 10.06 7.34 -5.63
CA ILE A 167 10.45 7.66 -4.27
C ILE A 167 11.08 6.42 -3.68
N SER A 168 12.29 6.59 -3.14
CA SER A 168 12.90 5.70 -2.18
C SER A 168 12.77 6.34 -0.80
N HIS A 169 12.27 5.59 0.17
CA HIS A 169 12.08 6.07 1.53
C HIS A 169 12.66 5.05 2.50
N ASP A 170 13.58 5.50 3.35
CA ASP A 170 14.18 4.68 4.41
C ASP A 170 13.25 4.60 5.63
N TYR A 171 12.03 4.11 5.38
CA TYR A 171 10.97 4.02 6.36
C TYR A 171 11.34 3.04 7.46
N GLY A 172 11.20 3.47 8.72
CA GLY A 172 11.53 2.64 9.87
C GLY A 172 12.97 2.75 10.35
N ASN A 173 13.81 3.56 9.69
CA ASN A 173 15.18 3.81 10.12
C ASN A 173 15.46 5.33 10.16
N ASN A 174 16.13 5.90 9.15
CA ASN A 174 16.39 7.34 9.14
C ASN A 174 15.14 8.16 8.80
N ASP A 175 14.16 7.56 8.12
CA ASP A 175 12.94 8.20 7.62
C ASP A 175 13.23 9.26 6.52
N ASP A 176 14.38 9.09 5.85
CA ASP A 176 14.85 9.93 4.77
C ASP A 176 14.15 9.59 3.45
N VAL A 177 13.84 10.64 2.68
CA VAL A 177 13.18 10.53 1.37
C VAL A 177 14.13 11.01 0.29
N PHE A 178 14.30 10.19 -0.74
CA PHE A 178 14.93 10.55 -2.00
C PHE A 178 13.94 10.27 -3.13
N ALA A 179 13.72 11.24 -4.01
CA ALA A 179 12.80 11.08 -5.12
C ALA A 179 13.39 11.58 -6.44
N THR A 180 12.96 10.97 -7.55
CA THR A 180 13.26 11.41 -8.90
C THR A 180 11.98 11.75 -9.63
N TRP A 181 11.94 12.92 -10.26
CA TRP A 181 10.79 13.42 -11.00
C TRP A 181 11.16 13.64 -12.46
N HIS A 182 10.45 12.93 -13.33
CA HIS A 182 10.64 12.96 -14.77
C HIS A 182 9.50 13.75 -15.37
N VAL A 183 9.83 14.77 -16.15
CA VAL A 183 8.83 15.60 -16.82
C VAL A 183 9.04 15.52 -18.31
N TYR A 184 7.96 15.20 -19.02
CA TYR A 184 7.89 15.35 -20.46
C TYR A 184 7.26 16.70 -20.80
N ASP A 185 7.97 17.52 -21.58
CA ASP A 185 7.41 18.75 -22.15
C ASP A 185 6.80 18.43 -23.52
N PRO A 186 5.46 18.37 -23.65
CA PRO A 186 4.81 18.03 -24.91
C PRO A 186 4.97 19.10 -25.98
N ALA A 187 5.30 20.35 -25.64
CA ALA A 187 5.47 21.42 -26.61
C ALA A 187 6.82 21.34 -27.32
N THR A 188 7.87 20.91 -26.62
CA THR A 188 9.24 20.82 -27.16
C THR A 188 9.69 19.39 -27.43
N GLY A 189 8.96 18.39 -26.90
CA GLY A 189 9.36 16.99 -26.91
C GLY A 189 10.55 16.67 -25.99
N ALA A 190 10.99 17.64 -25.17
CA ALA A 190 12.14 17.48 -24.29
C ALA A 190 11.76 16.76 -23.00
N THR A 191 12.71 15.98 -22.46
CA THR A 191 12.58 15.35 -21.14
C THR A 191 13.49 16.06 -20.14
N ARG A 192 12.96 16.37 -18.96
CA ARG A 192 13.72 16.93 -17.83
C ARG A 192 13.71 15.97 -16.65
N TRP A 193 14.84 15.94 -15.94
CA TRP A 193 15.10 15.03 -14.84
C TRP A 193 15.43 15.85 -13.60
N TYR A 194 14.62 15.67 -12.57
CA TYR A 194 14.80 16.30 -11.27
C TYR A 194 15.04 15.23 -10.22
N TRP A 195 15.83 15.59 -9.23
CA TRP A 195 15.97 14.85 -7.97
C TRP A 195 15.53 15.74 -6.81
N ILE A 196 14.87 15.12 -5.84
CA ILE A 196 14.23 15.77 -4.71
C ILE A 196 14.74 15.07 -3.46
N GLN A 197 15.32 15.82 -2.54
CA GLN A 197 16.02 15.30 -1.36
C GLN A 197 16.15 16.37 -0.28
N GLN A 198 16.84 16.04 0.82
CA GLN A 198 17.17 16.98 1.91
C GLN A 198 15.92 17.70 2.44
N GLY A 199 14.95 16.91 2.86
CA GLY A 199 13.69 17.44 3.36
C GLY A 199 13.26 16.79 4.65
N ASP A 200 12.32 17.45 5.29
CA ASP A 200 11.81 17.09 6.60
C ASP A 200 10.31 16.82 6.52
N TRP A 201 9.88 15.83 7.30
CA TRP A 201 8.46 15.60 7.56
C TRP A 201 7.86 16.77 8.34
N LYS A 202 6.55 16.95 8.23
CA LYS A 202 5.78 17.83 9.11
C LYS A 202 5.05 17.02 10.17
N VAL A 203 4.53 17.72 11.19
CA VAL A 203 3.95 17.13 12.40
C VAL A 203 2.88 16.06 12.14
N ASN A 204 2.14 16.15 11.02
CA ASN A 204 1.13 15.17 10.67
C ASN A 204 1.67 13.89 10.00
N GLY A 205 2.96 13.81 9.68
CA GLY A 205 3.59 12.69 8.99
C GLY A 205 3.08 12.43 7.57
N LEU A 206 2.28 13.35 7.02
CA LEU A 206 1.67 13.26 5.69
C LEU A 206 2.23 14.31 4.73
N VAL A 207 3.02 15.26 5.24
CA VAL A 207 3.66 16.29 4.43
C VAL A 207 5.15 16.17 4.60
N TRP A 208 5.87 16.12 3.48
CA TRP A 208 7.33 16.18 3.42
C TRP A 208 7.73 17.39 2.58
N GLU A 209 8.66 18.20 3.09
CA GLU A 209 9.16 19.38 2.39
C GLU A 209 10.67 19.30 2.24
N GLY A 210 11.17 19.39 1.01
CA GLY A 210 12.60 19.33 0.70
C GLY A 210 12.97 20.17 -0.50
N PHE A 211 14.11 19.85 -1.10
CA PHE A 211 14.71 20.63 -2.17
C PHE A 211 14.73 19.87 -3.49
N MET A 212 14.41 20.58 -4.56
CA MET A 212 14.48 20.06 -5.93
C MET A 212 15.67 20.64 -6.64
N PHE A 213 16.39 19.76 -7.32
CA PHE A 213 17.53 20.12 -8.14
C PHE A 213 17.34 19.53 -9.54
N GLU A 214 17.93 20.16 -10.54
CA GLU A 214 17.95 19.70 -11.92
C GLU A 214 19.39 19.36 -12.31
N SER A 215 19.55 18.19 -12.90
CA SER A 215 20.83 17.75 -13.48
C SER A 215 20.79 17.97 -14.98
N THR A 216 21.79 18.64 -15.53
CA THR A 216 22.03 18.64 -16.98
C THR A 216 23.34 17.95 -17.30
N ALA A 217 23.38 17.29 -18.45
CA ALA A 217 24.59 16.79 -19.07
C ALA A 217 24.76 17.51 -20.41
N THR A 218 25.94 18.05 -20.67
CA THR A 218 26.27 18.60 -21.98
C THR A 218 26.79 17.44 -22.83
N PRO A 219 26.12 17.08 -23.93
CA PRO A 219 26.66 16.05 -24.82
C PRO A 219 27.94 16.60 -25.47
N SER A 220 29.10 16.14 -25.01
CA SER A 220 30.32 16.30 -25.76
C SER A 220 30.41 15.15 -26.76
N SER A 221 30.88 15.44 -27.97
CA SER A 221 31.16 14.42 -28.98
C SER A 221 32.33 13.56 -28.49
N CYS A 222 32.06 12.54 -27.68
CA CYS A 222 33.07 11.54 -27.34
C CYS A 222 32.89 10.32 -28.25
N ALA A 223 34.00 9.86 -28.83
CA ALA A 223 34.05 8.52 -29.41
C ALA A 223 33.92 7.51 -28.26
N ALA A 224 32.96 6.60 -28.35
CA ALA A 224 32.60 5.64 -27.31
C ALA A 224 33.81 4.79 -26.82
N PRO A 225 33.76 4.25 -25.58
CA PRO A 225 32.74 4.42 -24.54
C PRO A 225 33.24 5.38 -23.45
N CYS A 226 32.69 6.60 -23.37
CA CYS A 226 32.93 7.47 -22.23
C CYS A 226 31.68 7.58 -21.36
N ALA A 227 31.82 7.36 -20.05
CA ALA A 227 30.84 7.85 -19.10
C ALA A 227 30.91 9.38 -19.15
N MET A 228 29.81 10.04 -19.53
CA MET A 228 29.78 11.51 -19.52
C MET A 228 29.59 11.99 -18.08
N PRO A 229 30.51 12.80 -17.55
CA PRO A 229 30.31 13.38 -16.23
C PRO A 229 29.11 14.32 -16.25
N LEU A 230 28.38 14.34 -15.14
CA LEU A 230 27.36 15.33 -14.84
C LEU A 230 27.95 16.74 -15.03
N SER A 231 27.33 17.58 -15.86
CA SER A 231 27.92 18.89 -16.16
C SER A 231 27.49 19.95 -15.17
N ASN A 232 26.21 19.98 -14.78
CA ASN A 232 25.70 20.93 -13.79
C ASN A 232 24.60 20.32 -12.91
N VAL A 233 24.58 20.79 -11.65
CA VAL A 233 23.49 20.60 -10.70
C VAL A 233 22.95 21.96 -10.32
N ILE A 234 21.69 22.21 -10.65
CA ILE A 234 21.05 23.51 -10.43
C ILE A 234 19.97 23.34 -9.38
N PHE A 235 20.05 24.10 -8.29
CA PHE A 235 18.94 24.21 -7.33
C PHE A 235 17.77 24.95 -7.97
N GLN A 236 16.59 24.32 -7.99
CA GLN A 236 15.39 24.88 -8.62
C GLN A 236 14.45 25.54 -7.60
N GLY A 237 14.42 25.04 -6.37
CA GLY A 237 13.52 25.55 -5.32
C GLY A 237 13.12 24.46 -4.33
N SER A 238 12.11 24.75 -3.51
CA SER A 238 11.56 23.79 -2.57
C SER A 238 10.35 23.05 -3.14
N VAL A 239 10.17 21.83 -2.68
CA VAL A 239 9.04 20.96 -3.05
C VAL A 239 8.33 20.53 -1.78
N ARG A 240 7.00 20.53 -1.85
CA ARG A 240 6.13 19.96 -0.83
C ARG A 240 5.37 18.78 -1.41
N LEU A 241 5.64 17.59 -0.87
CA LEU A 241 4.87 16.39 -1.13
C LEU A 241 3.83 16.23 -0.04
N THR A 242 2.56 16.14 -0.41
CA THR A 242 1.46 15.87 0.52
C THR A 242 0.81 14.55 0.16
N PHE A 243 0.85 13.59 1.08
CA PHE A 243 0.31 12.26 0.93
C PHE A 243 -1.09 12.19 1.53
N SER A 244 -2.00 11.51 0.84
CA SER A 244 -3.38 11.35 1.26
C SER A 244 -3.78 9.88 1.14
N PRO A 245 -4.17 9.23 2.26
CA PRO A 245 -4.75 7.90 2.21
C PRO A 245 -6.04 7.93 1.37
N SER A 246 -6.07 7.16 0.29
CA SER A 246 -7.22 7.01 -0.59
C SER A 246 -7.92 5.69 -0.26
N PHE A 247 -8.99 5.79 0.54
CA PHE A 247 -9.79 4.63 0.97
C PHE A 247 -10.50 3.92 -0.20
N VAL A 248 -10.63 4.57 -1.35
CA VAL A 248 -11.32 4.03 -2.54
C VAL A 248 -10.49 2.93 -3.21
N HIS A 249 -9.17 3.01 -3.12
CA HIS A 249 -8.25 2.07 -3.78
C HIS A 249 -7.27 1.38 -2.82
N GLY A 250 -7.32 1.70 -1.52
CA GLY A 250 -6.30 1.27 -0.56
C GLY A 250 -4.93 1.88 -0.87
N ASN A 251 -4.91 3.03 -1.54
CA ASN A 251 -3.71 3.65 -2.08
C ASN A 251 -3.27 4.85 -1.26
N LEU A 252 -2.02 5.25 -1.46
CA LEU A 252 -1.49 6.53 -1.00
C LEU A 252 -1.35 7.46 -2.21
N ASP A 253 -2.32 8.34 -2.41
CA ASP A 253 -2.23 9.39 -3.42
C ASP A 253 -1.30 10.49 -2.92
N ALA A 254 -0.70 11.25 -3.83
CA ALA A 254 0.18 12.34 -3.46
C ALA A 254 -0.11 13.59 -4.29
N THR A 255 0.20 14.75 -3.75
CA THR A 255 0.24 16.00 -4.50
C THR A 255 1.61 16.63 -4.34
N MET A 256 2.17 17.11 -5.44
CA MET A 256 3.45 17.80 -5.45
C MET A 256 3.22 19.28 -5.72
N ASP A 257 3.58 20.12 -4.76
CA ASP A 257 3.66 21.56 -4.93
C ASP A 257 5.14 21.97 -5.05
N PHE A 258 5.42 22.93 -5.93
CA PHE A 258 6.76 23.45 -6.17
C PHE A 258 6.80 24.95 -5.94
N THR A 259 7.81 25.42 -5.22
CA THR A 259 8.11 26.82 -4.99
C THR A 259 9.47 27.13 -5.60
N PRO A 260 9.52 27.82 -6.76
CA PRO A 260 10.77 28.25 -7.37
C PRO A 260 11.57 29.16 -6.42
N ASN A 261 12.88 29.26 -6.64
CA ASN A 261 13.71 30.23 -5.93
C ASN A 261 13.16 31.65 -6.15
N ASN A 262 12.73 32.34 -5.08
CA ASN A 262 12.04 33.64 -5.09
C ASN A 262 10.65 33.66 -5.78
N GLY A 263 10.01 32.51 -5.95
CA GLY A 263 8.68 32.39 -6.54
C GLY A 263 7.58 32.13 -5.52
N THR A 264 6.34 32.14 -5.99
CA THR A 264 5.18 31.65 -5.23
C THR A 264 5.00 30.15 -5.44
N GLN A 265 4.56 29.46 -4.39
CA GLN A 265 4.19 28.04 -4.48
C GLN A 265 3.09 27.81 -5.52
N ARG A 266 3.23 26.75 -6.32
CA ARG A 266 2.24 26.31 -7.29
C ARG A 266 2.11 24.79 -7.31
N ARG A 267 0.94 24.28 -7.66
CA ARG A 267 0.72 22.85 -7.91
C ARG A 267 1.54 22.42 -9.11
N ALA A 268 2.47 21.49 -8.89
CA ALA A 268 3.27 20.88 -9.95
C ALA A 268 2.58 19.64 -10.52
N SER A 269 2.01 18.78 -9.65
CA SER A 269 1.37 17.54 -10.08
C SER A 269 0.37 16.98 -9.07
N ASN A 270 -0.64 16.26 -9.59
CA ASN A 270 -1.52 15.40 -8.79
C ASN A 270 -1.16 13.95 -9.09
N LEU A 271 -0.49 13.31 -8.15
CA LEU A 271 0.20 12.04 -8.35
C LEU A 271 -0.68 10.87 -7.93
N GLN A 272 -0.82 9.91 -8.82
CA GLN A 272 -1.46 8.63 -8.53
C GLN A 272 -0.40 7.55 -8.43
N ARG A 273 -0.42 6.77 -7.35
CA ARG A 273 0.56 5.70 -7.14
C ARG A 273 0.32 4.58 -8.13
N PHE A 274 1.39 4.15 -8.79
CA PHE A 274 1.37 2.94 -9.59
C PHE A 274 1.30 1.74 -8.66
N ILE A 275 0.22 0.97 -8.74
CA ILE A 275 0.17 -0.34 -8.10
C ILE A 275 0.68 -1.33 -9.14
N PRO A 276 1.79 -2.04 -8.92
CA PRO A 276 1.99 -3.27 -9.66
C PRO A 276 0.84 -4.19 -9.23
N ARG A 277 -0.21 -4.31 -10.04
CA ARG A 277 -0.92 -5.58 -10.11
C ARG A 277 0.18 -6.56 -10.48
N ARG A 278 0.67 -7.29 -9.48
CA ARG A 278 1.71 -8.30 -9.55
C ARG A 278 1.73 -8.88 -10.97
N LEU A 279 2.73 -8.53 -11.77
CA LEU A 279 3.01 -9.29 -12.98
C LEU A 279 3.41 -10.67 -12.45
N VAL A 280 2.42 -11.56 -12.34
CA VAL A 280 2.66 -12.98 -12.19
C VAL A 280 3.17 -13.39 -13.56
N ILE A 281 4.49 -13.33 -13.73
CA ILE A 281 5.13 -14.10 -14.79
C ILE A 281 4.86 -15.55 -14.41
N GLN A 282 3.94 -16.18 -15.13
CA GLN A 282 3.75 -17.63 -15.09
C GLN A 282 4.89 -18.29 -15.87
#